data_AF-A0A1L8D2N1-F1
#
_entry.id   AF-A0A1L8D2N1-F1
#
_cell.length_a   1.000
_cell.length_b   1.000
_cell.length_c   1.000
_cell.angle_alpha   90.00
_cell.angle_beta   90.00
_cell.angle_gamma   90.00
#
_symmetry.space_group_name_H-M   'P 1'
#
loop_
_entity.id
_entity.type
_entity.pdbx_description
1 polymer ?
#
loop_
_entity_poly.entity_id
_entity_poly.type
_entity_poly.pdbx_seq_one_letter_code
_entity_poly.pdbx_strand_id
1 'polypeptide(L)'
;MTSALTKIKIFLEMIRFEHTLFALPYAYLGAFLASGGVPSFRDFIFITLAMVGARTAAMSLNRLIDRHIDALNPRTRNRALPRGLIKVSEVYIYTVLSLLLFFWAAANLKPLALKLLPLALFVLVIYSYTKRFTWACHLVLGLALSFAPLGSFVGIEGAIPRPAYFLAAGVLFWVAGFDIIYALQDAEFDRQQGLYSIPSRFGIEKALKIARGFHFLTIIFFLLAGIGFGLGFFYYFGVIATAALLLYEHWLVKPTDLSRVNTAFNNVNMIISVLMFGVTVIDLLI
;
A
#
# COMPACT_ATOMS: atom_id res chain seq x y z
N MET A 1 26.20 -0.53 23.77
CA MET A 1 25.87 -0.35 22.34
C MET A 1 24.80 -1.37 21.99
N THR A 2 23.67 -0.97 21.37
CA THR A 2 22.68 -1.92 20.85
C THR A 2 23.33 -2.82 19.80
N SER A 3 23.10 -4.14 19.88
CA SER A 3 23.70 -5.09 18.94
C SER A 3 23.18 -4.88 17.51
N ALA A 4 23.94 -5.32 16.51
CA ALA A 4 23.52 -5.24 15.11
C ALA A 4 22.15 -5.93 14.87
N LEU A 5 21.92 -7.07 15.52
CA LEU A 5 20.64 -7.79 15.45
C LEU A 5 19.49 -6.98 16.06
N THR A 6 19.72 -6.32 17.19
CA THR A 6 18.71 -5.43 17.81
C THR A 6 18.37 -4.26 16.88
N LYS A 7 19.37 -3.68 16.22
CA LYS A 7 19.15 -2.58 15.27
C LYS A 7 18.36 -3.03 14.03
N ILE A 8 18.67 -4.22 13.49
CA ILE A 8 17.90 -4.79 12.38
C ILE A 8 16.44 -5.00 12.79
N LYS A 9 16.21 -5.57 13.98
CA LYS A 9 14.84 -5.75 14.51
C LYS A 9 14.10 -4.41 14.63
N ILE A 10 14.74 -3.39 15.23
CA ILE A 10 14.19 -2.04 15.35
C ILE A 10 13.86 -1.46 13.96
N PHE A 11 14.72 -1.68 12.97
CA PHE A 11 14.50 -1.21 11.61
C PHE A 11 13.30 -1.92 10.94
N LEU A 12 13.20 -3.25 11.07
CA LEU A 12 12.08 -4.03 10.52
C LEU A 12 10.73 -3.63 11.16
N GLU A 13 10.71 -3.39 12.47
CA GLU A 13 9.54 -2.85 13.18
C GLU A 13 9.21 -1.43 12.71
N MET A 14 10.24 -0.60 12.48
CA MET A 14 10.07 0.78 12.01
C MET A 14 9.42 0.86 10.63
N ILE A 15 9.80 -0.03 9.70
CA ILE A 15 9.18 -0.09 8.37
C ILE A 15 7.85 -0.83 8.36
N ARG A 16 7.36 -1.31 9.51
CA ARG A 16 6.12 -2.12 9.64
C ARG A 16 6.12 -3.26 8.63
N PHE A 17 7.10 -4.16 8.73
CA PHE A 17 7.24 -5.26 7.77
C PHE A 17 5.94 -6.07 7.61
N GLU A 18 5.12 -6.18 8.67
CA GLU A 18 3.82 -6.88 8.59
C GLU A 18 2.89 -6.23 7.55
N HIS A 19 2.96 -4.90 7.37
CA HIS A 19 2.14 -4.17 6.39
C HIS A 19 2.58 -4.43 4.94
N THR A 20 3.67 -5.18 4.73
CA THR A 20 4.05 -5.69 3.39
C THR A 20 2.98 -6.64 2.85
N LEU A 21 2.22 -7.29 3.73
CA LEU A 21 1.09 -8.14 3.36
C LEU A 21 -0.08 -7.39 2.72
N PHE A 22 -0.11 -6.05 2.75
CA PHE A 22 -1.09 -5.29 1.95
C PHE A 22 -0.68 -5.19 0.48
N ALA A 23 0.62 -5.04 0.20
CA ALA A 23 1.13 -4.70 -1.12
C ALA A 23 1.57 -5.95 -1.90
N LEU A 24 2.26 -6.86 -1.23
CA LEU A 24 2.90 -8.02 -1.85
C LEU A 24 1.89 -8.98 -2.50
N PRO A 25 0.74 -9.31 -1.88
CA PRO A 25 -0.26 -10.14 -2.53
C PRO A 25 -0.78 -9.53 -3.84
N TYR A 26 -0.94 -8.21 -3.95
CA TYR A 26 -1.37 -7.58 -5.21
C TYR A 26 -0.26 -7.52 -6.26
N ALA A 27 1.01 -7.40 -5.86
CA ALA A 27 2.13 -7.57 -6.79
C ALA A 27 2.15 -8.99 -7.37
N TYR A 28 1.96 -10.00 -6.53
CA TYR A 28 1.89 -11.39 -6.98
C TYR A 28 0.63 -11.67 -7.80
N LEU A 29 -0.53 -11.12 -7.40
CA LEU A 29 -1.76 -11.20 -8.19
C LEU A 29 -1.53 -10.65 -9.60
N GLY A 30 -0.91 -9.48 -9.72
CA GLY A 30 -0.50 -8.92 -11.02
C GLY A 30 0.49 -9.82 -11.77
N ALA A 31 1.42 -10.48 -11.08
CA ALA A 31 2.40 -11.37 -11.71
C ALA A 31 1.78 -12.64 -12.29
N PHE A 32 0.82 -13.24 -11.57
CA PHE A 32 0.08 -14.41 -12.02
C PHE A 32 -0.83 -14.05 -13.21
N LEU A 33 -1.56 -12.94 -13.13
CA LEU A 33 -2.37 -12.46 -14.25
C LEU A 33 -1.53 -12.13 -15.49
N ALA A 34 -0.40 -11.45 -15.32
CA ALA A 34 0.51 -11.12 -16.43
C ALA A 34 1.12 -12.37 -17.09
N SER A 35 1.25 -13.46 -16.34
CA SER A 35 1.78 -14.74 -16.83
C SER A 35 0.69 -15.68 -17.35
N GLY A 36 -0.60 -15.34 -17.16
CA GLY A 36 -1.72 -16.24 -17.43
C GLY A 36 -1.70 -17.53 -16.59
N GLY A 37 -1.09 -17.50 -15.40
CA GLY A 37 -0.81 -18.69 -14.60
C GLY A 37 0.38 -18.49 -13.67
N VAL A 38 1.15 -19.55 -13.40
CA VAL A 38 2.32 -19.47 -12.52
C VAL A 38 3.46 -18.69 -13.21
N PRO A 39 3.95 -17.58 -12.64
CA PRO A 39 5.06 -16.82 -13.21
C PRO A 39 6.36 -17.63 -13.19
N SER A 40 7.29 -17.30 -14.10
CA SER A 40 8.62 -17.92 -14.09
C SER A 40 9.32 -17.66 -12.75
N PHE A 41 10.10 -18.63 -12.26
CA PHE A 41 10.83 -18.48 -10.99
C PHE A 41 11.72 -17.23 -10.98
N ARG A 42 12.34 -16.93 -12.13
CA ARG A 42 13.16 -15.73 -12.32
C ARG A 42 12.34 -14.46 -12.10
N ASP A 43 11.20 -14.33 -12.78
CA ASP A 43 10.39 -13.11 -12.69
C ASP A 43 9.76 -12.97 -11.31
N PHE A 44 9.34 -14.07 -10.70
CA PHE A 44 8.84 -14.09 -9.34
C PHE A 44 9.88 -13.54 -8.34
N ILE A 45 11.15 -13.96 -8.46
CA ILE A 45 12.24 -13.44 -7.63
C ILE A 45 12.46 -11.95 -7.86
N PHE A 46 12.56 -11.49 -9.12
CA PHE A 46 12.80 -10.06 -9.39
C PHE A 46 11.61 -9.17 -9.01
N ILE A 47 10.36 -9.61 -9.18
CA ILE A 47 9.19 -8.88 -8.68
C ILE A 47 9.23 -8.80 -7.14
N THR A 48 9.57 -9.89 -6.47
CA THR A 48 9.73 -9.89 -5.00
C THR A 48 10.80 -8.90 -4.55
N LEU A 49 11.97 -8.93 -5.18
CA LEU A 49 13.07 -8.01 -4.85
C LEU A 49 12.72 -6.55 -5.14
N ALA A 50 12.03 -6.30 -6.25
CA ALA A 50 11.52 -4.97 -6.58
C ALA A 50 10.54 -4.46 -5.52
N MET A 51 9.61 -5.31 -5.08
CA MET A 51 8.65 -4.97 -4.04
C MET A 51 9.32 -4.73 -2.68
N VAL A 52 10.27 -5.57 -2.28
CA VAL A 52 11.04 -5.38 -1.04
C VAL A 52 11.82 -4.06 -1.09
N GLY A 53 12.53 -3.79 -2.19
CA GLY A 53 13.29 -2.55 -2.37
C GLY A 53 12.40 -1.31 -2.36
N ALA A 54 11.36 -1.29 -3.19
CA ALA A 54 10.42 -0.16 -3.29
C ALA A 54 9.72 0.09 -1.95
N ARG A 55 9.17 -0.96 -1.31
CA ARG A 55 8.45 -0.80 -0.04
C ARG A 55 9.36 -0.33 1.09
N THR A 56 10.55 -0.90 1.20
CA THR A 56 11.51 -0.52 2.25
C THR A 56 11.97 0.93 2.05
N ALA A 57 12.24 1.35 0.82
CA ALA A 57 12.55 2.74 0.50
C ALA A 57 11.38 3.68 0.83
N ALA A 58 10.16 3.33 0.41
CA ALA A 58 8.95 4.13 0.65
C ALA A 58 8.69 4.36 2.14
N MET A 59 8.80 3.31 2.95
CA MET A 59 8.56 3.37 4.39
C MET A 59 9.69 4.13 5.10
N SER A 60 10.95 3.90 4.71
CA SER A 60 12.11 4.60 5.28
C SER A 60 12.06 6.09 5.00
N LEU A 61 11.76 6.48 3.75
CA LEU A 61 11.54 7.88 3.37
C LEU A 61 10.39 8.50 4.13
N ASN A 62 9.26 7.80 4.26
CA ASN A 62 8.13 8.29 5.04
C ASN A 62 8.52 8.58 6.49
N ARG A 63 9.26 7.68 7.16
CA ARG A 63 9.75 7.92 8.52
C ARG A 63 10.71 9.10 8.58
N LEU A 64 11.64 9.22 7.61
CA LEU A 64 12.61 10.31 7.55
C LEU A 64 11.93 11.68 7.38
N ILE A 65 10.99 11.76 6.42
CA ILE A 65 10.27 12.98 6.03
C ILE A 65 9.37 13.45 7.17
N ASP A 66 8.68 12.52 7.83
CA ASP A 66 7.72 12.85 8.88
C ASP A 66 8.31 12.89 10.29
N ARG A 67 9.60 12.56 10.49
CA ARG A 67 10.24 12.41 11.81
C ARG A 67 9.94 13.51 12.83
N HIS A 68 9.89 14.77 12.38
CA HIS A 68 9.69 15.94 13.22
C HIS A 68 8.22 16.09 13.62
N ILE A 69 7.32 15.86 12.67
CA ILE A 69 5.86 15.82 12.90
C ILE A 69 5.53 14.63 13.80
N ASP A 70 6.14 13.47 13.53
CA ASP A 70 5.96 12.25 14.29
C ASP A 70 6.37 12.40 15.75
N ALA A 71 7.40 13.22 16.04
CA ALA A 71 7.85 13.51 17.40
C ALA A 71 6.83 14.33 18.21
N LEU A 72 6.01 15.15 17.54
CA LEU A 72 4.98 15.99 18.15
C LEU A 72 3.66 15.24 18.36
N ASN A 73 3.37 14.23 17.55
CA ASN A 73 2.11 13.49 17.63
C ASN A 73 2.12 12.48 18.81
N PRO A 74 1.16 12.55 19.75
CA PRO A 74 1.05 11.62 20.89
C PRO A 74 1.10 10.14 20.51
N ARG A 75 0.54 9.77 19.36
CA ARG A 75 0.47 8.40 18.85
C ARG A 75 1.80 7.91 18.30
N THR A 76 2.61 8.80 17.74
CA THR A 76 3.81 8.42 16.97
C THR A 76 5.12 8.86 17.60
N ARG A 77 5.09 9.68 18.66
CA ARG A 77 6.28 10.14 19.39
C ARG A 77 7.15 9.01 19.94
N ASN A 78 6.56 7.83 20.13
CA ASN A 78 7.26 6.64 20.61
C ASN A 78 7.88 5.78 19.49
N ARG A 79 7.79 6.19 18.22
CA ARG A 79 8.44 5.48 17.10
C ARG A 79 9.97 5.50 17.22
N ALA A 80 10.62 4.54 16.57
CA ALA A 80 12.07 4.34 16.66
C ALA A 80 12.90 5.59 16.33
N LEU A 81 12.55 6.30 15.26
CA LEU A 81 13.30 7.46 14.79
C LEU A 81 13.09 8.71 15.68
N PRO A 82 11.85 9.11 16.07
CA PRO A 82 11.65 10.16 17.08
C PRO A 82 12.32 9.88 18.43
N ARG A 83 12.34 8.61 18.88
CA ARG A 83 13.02 8.23 20.13
C ARG A 83 14.55 8.13 20.01
N GLY A 84 15.12 8.30 18.82
CA GLY A 84 16.55 8.16 18.60
C GLY A 84 17.10 6.74 18.78
N LEU A 85 16.26 5.71 18.69
CA LEU A 85 16.70 4.30 18.76
C LEU A 85 17.56 3.90 17.55
N ILE A 86 17.36 4.59 16.44
CA ILE A 86 18.07 4.43 15.18
C ILE A 86 18.50 5.82 14.69
N LYS A 87 19.73 5.94 14.19
CA LYS A 87 20.22 7.21 13.66
C LYS A 87 19.59 7.50 12.31
N VAL A 88 19.37 8.78 12.05
CA VAL A 88 18.90 9.29 10.74
C VAL A 88 19.81 8.83 9.60
N SER A 89 21.12 8.85 9.80
CA SER A 89 22.10 8.39 8.80
C SER A 89 21.95 6.89 8.48
N GLU A 90 21.63 6.05 9.47
CA GLU A 90 21.37 4.63 9.26
C GLU A 90 20.12 4.44 8.37
N VAL A 91 19.05 5.20 8.63
CA VAL A 91 17.83 5.12 7.81
C VAL A 91 18.08 5.61 6.37
N TYR A 92 18.92 6.63 6.16
CA TYR A 92 19.33 7.05 4.82
C TYR A 92 20.09 5.95 4.09
N ILE A 93 21.04 5.27 4.75
CA ILE A 93 21.78 4.16 4.15
C ILE A 93 20.82 3.05 3.72
N TYR A 94 19.90 2.63 4.60
CA TYR A 94 18.91 1.60 4.26
C TYR A 94 17.98 2.01 3.13
N THR A 95 17.62 3.30 3.07
CA THR A 95 16.83 3.85 1.96
C THR A 95 17.59 3.72 0.64
N VAL A 96 18.85 4.15 0.59
CA VAL A 96 19.69 4.08 -0.62
C VAL A 96 19.90 2.64 -1.06
N LEU A 97 20.23 1.73 -0.14
CA LEU A 97 20.38 0.30 -0.44
C LEU A 97 19.09 -0.31 -1.00
N SER A 98 17.94 0.08 -0.47
CA SER A 98 16.63 -0.39 -0.94
C SER A 98 16.28 0.15 -2.33
N LEU A 99 16.64 1.41 -2.63
CA LEU A 99 16.49 1.99 -3.96
C LEU A 99 17.42 1.33 -4.99
N LEU A 100 18.66 1.01 -4.61
CA LEU A 100 19.59 0.26 -5.46
C LEU A 100 19.06 -1.15 -5.74
N LEU A 101 18.50 -1.83 -4.73
CA LEU A 101 17.86 -3.13 -4.91
C LEU A 101 16.66 -3.03 -5.87
N PHE A 102 15.81 -2.01 -5.71
CA PHE A 102 14.67 -1.79 -6.58
C PHE A 102 15.10 -1.52 -8.03
N PHE A 103 16.11 -0.66 -8.23
CA PHE A 103 16.69 -0.37 -9.54
C PHE A 103 17.26 -1.64 -10.19
N TRP A 104 18.07 -2.40 -9.45
CA TRP A 104 18.68 -3.64 -9.94
C TRP A 104 17.63 -4.67 -10.32
N ALA A 105 16.59 -4.84 -9.50
CA ALA A 105 15.49 -5.73 -9.81
C ALA A 105 14.72 -5.29 -11.08
N ALA A 106 14.39 -4.00 -11.19
CA ALA A 106 13.72 -3.45 -12.37
C ALA A 106 14.55 -3.58 -13.65
N ALA A 107 15.88 -3.45 -13.57
CA ALA A 107 16.78 -3.63 -14.71
C ALA A 107 16.86 -5.09 -15.22
N ASN A 108 16.48 -6.06 -14.37
CA ASN A 108 16.43 -7.48 -14.73
C ASN A 108 15.04 -7.93 -15.24
N LEU A 109 14.04 -7.06 -15.20
CA LEU A 109 12.70 -7.29 -15.75
C LEU A 109 12.63 -6.76 -17.19
N LYS A 110 11.44 -6.78 -17.81
CA LYS A 110 11.26 -6.21 -19.16
C LYS A 110 11.70 -4.73 -19.20
N PRO A 111 12.24 -4.23 -20.34
CA PRO A 111 12.79 -2.87 -20.43
C PRO A 111 11.83 -1.75 -20.05
N LEU A 112 10.51 -1.97 -20.18
CA LEU A 112 9.51 -0.99 -19.77
C LEU A 112 9.57 -0.70 -18.25
N ALA A 113 9.96 -1.67 -17.43
CA ALA A 113 10.13 -1.49 -15.98
C ALA A 113 11.16 -0.41 -15.66
N LEU A 114 12.31 -0.44 -16.33
CA LEU A 114 13.35 0.57 -16.14
C LEU A 114 12.93 1.94 -16.69
N LYS A 115 12.21 1.97 -17.83
CA LYS A 115 11.69 3.21 -18.41
C LYS A 115 10.68 3.92 -17.51
N LEU A 116 9.83 3.16 -16.81
CA LEU A 116 8.82 3.70 -15.89
C LEU A 116 9.34 3.91 -14.46
N LEU A 117 10.58 3.48 -14.17
CA LEU A 117 11.17 3.61 -12.85
C LEU A 117 11.20 5.05 -12.32
N PRO A 118 11.53 6.09 -13.12
CA PRO A 118 11.49 7.47 -12.64
C PRO A 118 10.09 7.91 -12.15
N LEU A 119 9.03 7.48 -12.85
CA LEU A 119 7.65 7.74 -12.45
C LEU A 119 7.30 7.01 -11.16
N ALA A 120 7.68 5.73 -11.06
CA ALA A 120 7.49 4.94 -9.84
C ALA A 120 8.17 5.58 -8.62
N LEU A 121 9.42 6.01 -8.78
CA LEU A 121 10.18 6.69 -7.73
C LEU A 121 9.57 8.04 -7.36
N PHE A 122 9.12 8.83 -8.34
CA PHE A 122 8.47 10.10 -8.07
C PHE A 122 7.23 9.92 -7.18
N VAL A 123 6.33 9.00 -7.54
CA VAL A 123 5.11 8.72 -6.77
C VAL A 123 5.44 8.17 -5.37
N LEU A 124 6.44 7.28 -5.28
CA LEU A 124 6.92 6.69 -4.04
C LEU A 124 7.53 7.72 -3.08
N VAL A 125 8.17 8.77 -3.58
CA VAL A 125 8.72 9.84 -2.75
C VAL A 125 7.62 10.84 -2.40
N ILE A 126 6.86 11.29 -3.39
CA ILE A 126 5.96 12.44 -3.23
C ILE A 126 4.80 12.15 -2.28
N TYR A 127 4.31 10.91 -2.17
CA TYR A 127 3.14 10.62 -1.32
C TYR A 127 3.37 11.06 0.13
N SER A 128 4.60 10.91 0.65
CA SER A 128 4.93 11.32 2.03
C SER A 128 4.84 12.84 2.24
N TYR A 129 4.99 13.63 1.19
CA TYR A 129 4.89 15.10 1.24
C TYR A 129 3.46 15.60 1.08
N THR A 130 2.58 14.85 0.42
CA THR A 130 1.26 15.33 -0.02
C THR A 130 0.39 15.90 1.10
N LYS A 131 0.46 15.33 2.32
CA LYS A 131 -0.29 15.83 3.48
C LYS A 131 0.10 17.25 3.91
N ARG A 132 1.18 17.82 3.39
CA ARG A 132 1.62 19.20 3.67
C ARG A 132 0.89 20.24 2.81
N PHE A 133 0.21 19.83 1.75
CA PHE A 133 -0.41 20.78 0.80
C PHE A 133 -1.74 20.30 0.21
N THR A 134 -2.14 19.04 0.36
CA THR A 134 -3.42 18.54 -0.16
C THR A 134 -4.06 17.51 0.76
N TRP A 135 -5.39 17.60 0.90
CA TRP A 135 -6.21 16.61 1.60
C TRP A 135 -6.36 15.32 0.78
N ALA A 136 -6.02 15.34 -0.51
CA ALA A 136 -6.04 14.18 -1.40
C ALA A 136 -4.84 13.23 -1.19
N CYS A 137 -4.08 13.37 -0.10
CA CYS A 137 -2.91 12.56 0.21
C CYS A 137 -3.19 11.04 0.21
N HIS A 138 -4.39 10.64 0.65
CA HIS A 138 -4.86 9.25 0.63
C HIS A 138 -4.95 8.66 -0.79
N LEU A 139 -5.32 9.47 -1.79
CA LEU A 139 -5.36 9.03 -3.20
C LEU A 139 -3.96 8.86 -3.77
N VAL A 140 -3.00 9.70 -3.37
CA VAL A 140 -1.60 9.56 -3.80
C VAL A 140 -0.94 8.34 -3.17
N LEU A 141 -1.25 8.05 -1.90
CA LEU A 141 -0.85 6.78 -1.27
C LEU A 141 -1.47 5.58 -2.00
N GLY A 142 -2.76 5.65 -2.33
CA GLY A 142 -3.45 4.65 -3.13
C GLY A 142 -2.80 4.44 -4.49
N LEU A 143 -2.42 5.53 -5.17
CA LEU A 143 -1.70 5.48 -6.44
C LEU A 143 -0.35 4.77 -6.29
N ALA A 144 0.41 5.09 -5.24
CA ALA A 144 1.69 4.43 -4.96
C ALA A 144 1.54 2.91 -4.79
N LEU A 145 0.50 2.47 -4.08
CA LEU A 145 0.21 1.04 -3.89
C LEU A 145 -0.39 0.37 -5.14
N SER A 146 -1.13 1.10 -5.97
CA SER A 146 -1.64 0.60 -7.24
C SER A 146 -0.55 0.23 -8.24
N PHE A 147 0.68 0.76 -8.05
CA PHE A 147 1.84 0.38 -8.85
C PHE A 147 2.32 -1.04 -8.56
N ALA A 148 1.91 -1.67 -7.45
CA ALA A 148 2.29 -3.05 -7.15
C ALA A 148 1.79 -4.03 -8.23
N PRO A 149 0.48 -4.15 -8.53
CA PRO A 149 0.02 -5.01 -9.62
C PRO A 149 0.50 -4.53 -10.99
N LEU A 150 0.47 -3.22 -11.27
CA LEU A 150 0.92 -2.68 -12.58
C LEU A 150 2.41 -2.96 -12.84
N GLY A 151 3.25 -2.85 -11.81
CA GLY A 151 4.68 -3.12 -11.90
C GLY A 151 4.96 -4.56 -12.32
N SER A 152 4.11 -5.51 -11.93
CA SER A 152 4.21 -6.90 -12.38
C SER A 152 3.89 -7.08 -13.86
N PHE A 153 2.82 -6.46 -14.38
CA PHE A 153 2.53 -6.46 -15.83
C PHE A 153 3.66 -5.82 -16.64
N VAL A 154 4.12 -4.66 -16.18
CA VAL A 154 5.26 -3.95 -16.78
C VAL A 154 6.53 -4.80 -16.75
N GLY A 155 6.77 -5.52 -15.67
CA GLY A 155 7.98 -6.30 -15.45
C GLY A 155 8.02 -7.63 -16.19
N ILE A 156 6.86 -8.27 -16.39
CA ILE A 156 6.73 -9.61 -16.99
C ILE A 156 6.34 -9.51 -18.47
N GLU A 157 5.25 -8.80 -18.76
CA GLU A 157 4.69 -8.70 -20.10
C GLU A 157 5.38 -7.58 -20.90
N GLY A 158 5.81 -6.51 -20.22
CA GLY A 158 6.36 -5.32 -20.88
C GLY A 158 5.28 -4.43 -21.49
N ALA A 159 4.03 -4.62 -21.08
CA ALA A 159 2.86 -3.84 -21.44
C ALA A 159 1.92 -3.75 -20.23
N ILE A 160 0.90 -2.90 -20.33
CA ILE A 160 -0.18 -2.83 -19.34
C ILE A 160 -1.49 -3.06 -20.09
N PRO A 161 -2.11 -4.26 -19.99
CA PRO A 161 -3.37 -4.51 -20.65
C PRO A 161 -4.50 -3.70 -19.98
N ARG A 162 -5.55 -3.37 -20.74
CA ARG A 162 -6.67 -2.54 -20.25
C ARG A 162 -7.25 -3.01 -18.89
N PRO A 163 -7.48 -4.31 -18.65
CA PRO A 163 -8.01 -4.81 -17.37
C PRO A 163 -7.08 -4.56 -16.17
N ALA A 164 -5.76 -4.45 -16.39
CA ALA A 164 -4.80 -4.16 -15.32
C ALA A 164 -5.00 -2.75 -14.74
N TYR A 165 -5.46 -1.78 -15.54
CA TYR A 165 -5.80 -0.45 -15.03
C TYR A 165 -7.03 -0.48 -14.12
N PHE A 166 -8.01 -1.35 -14.37
CA PHE A 166 -9.15 -1.53 -13.47
C PHE A 166 -8.70 -2.15 -12.15
N LEU A 167 -7.87 -3.19 -12.19
CA LEU A 167 -7.29 -3.78 -10.98
C LEU A 167 -6.53 -2.72 -10.15
N ALA A 168 -5.68 -1.92 -10.81
CA ALA A 168 -4.92 -0.85 -10.17
C ALA A 168 -5.84 0.23 -9.56
N ALA A 169 -6.90 0.64 -10.27
CA ALA A 169 -7.88 1.58 -9.75
C ALA A 169 -8.62 1.02 -8.52
N GLY A 170 -8.97 -0.26 -8.53
CA GLY A 170 -9.58 -0.93 -7.37
C GLY A 170 -8.66 -0.90 -6.15
N VAL A 171 -7.37 -1.23 -6.33
CA VAL A 171 -6.34 -1.14 -5.28
C VAL A 171 -6.16 0.30 -4.79
N LEU A 172 -6.15 1.28 -5.69
CA LEU A 172 -6.02 2.70 -5.34
C LEU A 172 -7.14 3.14 -4.40
N PHE A 173 -8.40 2.90 -4.78
CA PHE A 173 -9.54 3.32 -3.97
C PHE A 173 -9.65 2.51 -2.68
N TRP A 174 -9.25 1.25 -2.70
CA TRP A 174 -9.23 0.41 -1.50
C TRP A 174 -8.27 0.99 -0.47
N VAL A 175 -7.03 1.27 -0.90
CA VAL A 175 -6.00 1.88 -0.06
C VAL A 175 -6.41 3.25 0.43
N ALA A 176 -6.93 4.09 -0.47
CA ALA A 176 -7.37 5.43 -0.10
C ALA A 176 -8.49 5.36 0.95
N GLY A 177 -9.44 4.44 0.83
CA GLY A 177 -10.55 4.31 1.76
C GLY A 177 -10.10 3.86 3.16
N PHE A 178 -9.31 2.78 3.27
CA PHE A 178 -8.87 2.32 4.58
C PHE A 178 -7.85 3.28 5.22
N ASP A 179 -7.06 4.01 4.42
CA ASP A 179 -6.12 4.99 4.95
C ASP A 179 -6.84 6.22 5.51
N ILE A 180 -7.98 6.62 4.91
CA ILE A 180 -8.87 7.63 5.51
C ILE A 180 -9.37 7.16 6.87
N ILE A 181 -9.80 5.89 6.99
CA ILE A 181 -10.27 5.30 8.25
C ILE A 181 -9.15 5.32 9.29
N TYR A 182 -7.93 4.94 8.89
CA TYR A 182 -6.77 4.94 9.77
C TYR A 182 -6.38 6.34 10.24
N ALA A 183 -6.47 7.34 9.36
CA ALA A 183 -6.16 8.74 9.62
C ALA A 183 -7.18 9.44 10.54
N LEU A 184 -8.35 8.84 10.82
CA LEU A 184 -9.29 9.37 11.81
C LEU A 184 -8.64 9.57 13.18
N GLN A 185 -7.66 8.72 13.54
CA GLN A 185 -6.91 8.79 14.79
C GLN A 185 -6.07 10.07 14.93
N ASP A 186 -5.67 10.67 13.81
CA ASP A 186 -4.79 11.84 13.77
C ASP A 186 -5.55 13.11 13.38
N ALA A 187 -6.88 13.08 13.21
CA ALA A 187 -7.65 14.19 12.64
C ALA A 187 -7.47 15.53 13.40
N GLU A 188 -7.45 15.48 14.73
CA GLU A 188 -7.26 16.67 15.57
C GLU A 188 -5.82 17.17 15.52
N PHE A 189 -4.86 16.24 15.64
CA PHE A 189 -3.44 16.57 15.56
C PHE A 189 -3.08 17.19 14.21
N ASP A 190 -3.55 16.59 13.12
CA ASP A 190 -3.34 17.09 11.76
C ASP A 190 -3.89 18.52 11.62
N ARG A 191 -5.07 18.80 12.17
CA ARG A 191 -5.65 20.15 12.14
C ARG A 191 -4.79 21.15 12.90
N GLN A 192 -4.32 20.80 14.10
CA GLN A 192 -3.49 21.68 14.93
C GLN A 192 -2.11 21.96 14.30
N GLN A 193 -1.56 20.99 13.57
CA GLN A 193 -0.27 21.13 12.88
C GLN A 193 -0.38 21.70 11.46
N GLY A 194 -1.59 22.10 11.02
CA GLY A 194 -1.81 22.61 9.66
C GLY A 194 -1.58 21.56 8.56
N LEU A 195 -1.78 20.29 8.86
CA LEU A 195 -1.70 19.17 7.91
C LEU A 195 -3.05 18.90 7.26
N TYR A 196 -2.97 18.48 6.00
CA TYR A 196 -4.12 18.24 5.13
C TYR A 196 -4.37 16.74 5.00
N SER A 197 -5.47 16.29 5.59
CA SER A 197 -6.02 14.95 5.41
C SER A 197 -7.54 15.07 5.24
N ILE A 198 -8.18 14.05 4.68
CA ILE A 198 -9.65 14.04 4.54
C ILE A 198 -10.32 14.19 5.92
N PRO A 199 -9.89 13.48 6.98
CA PRO A 199 -10.41 13.67 8.33
C PRO A 199 -10.15 15.08 8.91
N SER A 200 -8.96 15.66 8.72
CA SER A 200 -8.64 16.97 9.27
C SER A 200 -9.49 18.09 8.64
N ARG A 201 -9.74 17.99 7.32
CA ARG A 201 -10.49 18.99 6.54
C ARG A 201 -12.00 18.84 6.59
N PHE A 202 -12.52 17.62 6.48
CA PHE A 202 -13.96 17.38 6.37
C PHE A 202 -14.62 16.88 7.66
N GLY A 203 -13.80 16.52 8.67
CA GLY A 203 -14.28 15.91 9.91
C GLY A 203 -14.54 14.42 9.79
N ILE A 204 -14.63 13.75 10.95
CA ILE A 204 -14.68 12.29 11.07
C ILE A 204 -15.88 11.68 10.32
N GLU A 205 -17.07 12.26 10.46
CA GLU A 205 -18.28 11.68 9.86
C GLU A 205 -18.25 11.74 8.31
N LYS A 206 -17.86 12.89 7.75
CA LYS A 206 -17.74 13.04 6.29
C LYS A 206 -16.59 12.20 5.74
N ALA A 207 -15.48 12.09 6.48
CA ALA A 207 -14.36 11.22 6.12
C ALA A 207 -14.80 9.75 5.99
N LEU A 208 -15.58 9.24 6.94
CA LEU A 208 -16.15 7.88 6.86
C LEU A 208 -17.08 7.71 5.64
N LYS A 209 -17.91 8.71 5.31
CA LYS A 209 -18.75 8.68 4.10
C LYS A 209 -17.91 8.65 2.82
N ILE A 210 -16.83 9.43 2.75
CA ILE A 210 -15.89 9.42 1.61
C ILE A 210 -15.20 8.07 1.50
N ALA A 211 -14.73 7.49 2.61
CA ALA A 211 -14.12 6.16 2.63
C ALA A 211 -15.10 5.06 2.14
N ARG A 212 -16.39 5.14 2.47
CA ARG A 212 -17.42 4.25 1.89
C ARG A 212 -17.54 4.39 0.38
N GLY A 213 -17.52 5.62 -0.13
CA GLY A 213 -17.54 5.89 -1.56
C GLY A 213 -16.33 5.28 -2.28
N PHE A 214 -15.13 5.39 -1.68
CA PHE A 214 -13.93 4.75 -2.22
C PHE A 214 -14.02 3.23 -2.19
N HIS A 215 -14.46 2.62 -1.09
CA HIS A 215 -14.65 1.16 -1.01
C HIS A 215 -15.74 0.65 -1.96
N PHE A 216 -16.77 1.44 -2.25
CA PHE A 216 -17.73 1.12 -3.30
C PHE A 216 -17.07 1.10 -4.68
N LEU A 217 -16.25 2.11 -4.99
CA LEU A 217 -15.48 2.14 -6.24
C LEU A 217 -14.50 0.96 -6.36
N THR A 218 -13.87 0.54 -5.26
CA THR A 218 -13.04 -0.67 -5.23
C THR A 218 -13.76 -1.87 -5.80
N ILE A 219 -14.99 -2.14 -5.32
CA ILE A 219 -15.77 -3.29 -5.77
C ILE A 219 -16.11 -3.16 -7.27
N ILE A 220 -16.52 -1.97 -7.73
CA ILE A 220 -16.78 -1.74 -9.16
C ILE A 220 -15.53 -2.07 -10.00
N PHE A 221 -14.38 -1.56 -9.61
CA PHE A 221 -13.14 -1.76 -10.36
C PHE A 221 -12.62 -3.20 -10.31
N PHE A 222 -12.80 -3.92 -9.20
CA PHE A 222 -12.50 -5.34 -9.16
C PHE A 222 -13.45 -6.15 -10.05
N LEU A 223 -14.75 -5.83 -10.10
CA LEU A 223 -15.67 -6.46 -11.05
C LEU A 223 -15.23 -6.20 -12.50
N LEU A 224 -14.88 -4.96 -12.85
CA LEU A 224 -14.38 -4.62 -14.19
C LEU A 224 -13.06 -5.33 -14.54
N ALA A 225 -12.17 -5.52 -13.57
CA ALA A 225 -10.94 -6.28 -13.75
C ALA A 225 -11.26 -7.76 -14.02
N GLY A 226 -12.14 -8.38 -13.23
CA GLY A 226 -12.57 -9.77 -13.43
C GLY A 226 -13.18 -10.00 -14.80
N ILE A 227 -14.09 -9.12 -15.23
CA ILE A 227 -14.68 -9.16 -16.58
C ILE A 227 -13.59 -9.03 -17.64
N GLY A 228 -12.69 -8.06 -17.47
CA GLY A 228 -11.64 -7.78 -18.45
C GLY A 228 -10.61 -8.90 -18.59
N PHE A 229 -10.30 -9.62 -17.52
CA PHE A 229 -9.40 -10.78 -17.52
C PHE A 229 -10.10 -12.11 -17.83
N GLY A 230 -11.44 -12.13 -17.94
CA GLY A 230 -12.20 -13.35 -18.17
C GLY A 230 -12.19 -14.32 -16.99
N LEU A 231 -12.09 -13.79 -15.77
CA LEU A 231 -12.05 -14.59 -14.53
C LEU A 231 -13.43 -15.16 -14.21
N GLY A 232 -13.44 -16.27 -13.50
CA GLY A 232 -14.58 -17.11 -13.16
C GLY A 232 -15.02 -17.03 -11.70
N PHE A 233 -15.64 -18.12 -11.26
CA PHE A 233 -16.40 -18.19 -10.02
C PHE A 233 -15.57 -17.82 -8.77
N PHE A 234 -14.34 -18.31 -8.66
CA PHE A 234 -13.54 -18.12 -7.46
C PHE A 234 -13.14 -16.64 -7.31
N TYR A 235 -12.80 -15.97 -8.41
CA TYR A 235 -12.52 -14.54 -8.38
C TYR A 235 -13.73 -13.73 -7.88
N TYR A 236 -14.92 -13.95 -8.46
CA TYR A 236 -16.12 -13.21 -8.07
C TYR A 236 -16.56 -13.52 -6.64
N PHE A 237 -16.36 -14.75 -6.15
CA PHE A 237 -16.52 -15.06 -4.73
C PHE A 237 -15.60 -14.19 -3.86
N GLY A 238 -14.33 -14.04 -4.27
CA GLY A 238 -13.37 -13.14 -3.63
C GLY A 238 -13.83 -11.69 -3.59
N VAL A 239 -14.42 -11.19 -4.68
CA VAL A 239 -14.97 -9.82 -4.74
C VAL A 239 -16.15 -9.65 -3.78
N ILE A 240 -17.07 -10.61 -3.72
CA ILE A 240 -18.22 -10.58 -2.79
C ILE A 240 -17.74 -10.63 -1.34
N ALA A 241 -16.80 -11.53 -1.03
CA ALA A 241 -16.22 -11.63 0.30
C ALA A 241 -15.44 -10.35 0.69
N THR A 242 -14.74 -9.73 -0.25
CA THR A 242 -14.12 -8.40 -0.06
C THR A 242 -15.16 -7.33 0.25
N ALA A 243 -16.29 -7.29 -0.47
CA ALA A 243 -17.38 -6.36 -0.18
C ALA A 243 -17.93 -6.56 1.25
N ALA A 244 -18.13 -7.81 1.67
CA ALA A 244 -18.58 -8.11 3.04
C ALA A 244 -17.56 -7.67 4.11
N LEU A 245 -16.26 -7.88 3.86
CA LEU A 245 -15.19 -7.44 4.74
C LEU A 245 -15.11 -5.91 4.85
N LEU A 246 -15.27 -5.19 3.74
CA LEU A 246 -15.31 -3.71 3.74
C LEU A 246 -16.55 -3.17 4.46
N LEU A 247 -17.71 -3.83 4.32
CA LEU A 247 -18.90 -3.49 5.10
C LEU A 247 -18.67 -3.71 6.60
N TYR A 248 -18.02 -4.82 6.96
CA TYR A 248 -17.64 -5.10 8.34
C TYR A 248 -16.65 -4.07 8.89
N GLU A 249 -15.68 -3.62 8.10
CA GLU A 249 -14.75 -2.55 8.47
C GLU A 249 -15.49 -1.24 8.80
N HIS A 250 -16.45 -0.85 7.97
CA HIS A 250 -17.29 0.34 8.18
C HIS A 250 -18.27 0.20 9.34
N TRP A 251 -18.60 -1.03 9.75
CA TRP A 251 -19.39 -1.29 10.95
C TRP A 251 -18.55 -1.21 12.24
N LEU A 252 -17.28 -1.63 12.17
CA LEU A 252 -16.34 -1.60 13.29
C LEU A 252 -15.96 -0.18 13.72
N VAL A 253 -15.82 0.74 12.76
CA VAL A 253 -15.39 2.12 13.05
C VAL A 253 -16.58 3.06 12.97
N LYS A 254 -16.87 3.73 14.10
CA LYS A 254 -17.97 4.68 14.22
C LYS A 254 -17.42 6.08 14.52
N PRO A 255 -18.12 7.16 14.11
CA PRO A 255 -17.70 8.51 14.46
C PRO A 255 -17.50 8.74 15.96
N THR A 256 -18.24 8.00 16.80
CA THR A 256 -18.22 8.08 18.25
C THR A 256 -17.28 7.06 18.92
N ASP A 257 -16.73 6.11 18.17
CA ASP A 257 -15.85 5.07 18.70
C ASP A 257 -14.76 4.69 17.68
N LEU A 258 -13.55 5.19 17.93
CA LEU A 258 -12.36 4.93 17.13
C LEU A 258 -11.46 3.84 17.73
N SER A 259 -11.86 3.19 18.83
CA SER A 259 -11.03 2.20 19.54
C SER A 259 -10.63 1.00 18.67
N ARG A 260 -11.46 0.68 17.66
CA ARG A 260 -11.28 -0.46 16.76
C ARG A 260 -10.62 -0.12 15.42
N VAL A 261 -10.16 1.12 15.21
CA VAL A 261 -9.52 1.54 13.94
C VAL A 261 -8.33 0.66 13.58
N ASN A 262 -7.49 0.26 14.54
CA ASN A 262 -6.34 -0.59 14.25
C ASN A 262 -6.73 -2.02 13.85
N THR A 263 -7.83 -2.56 14.40
CA THR A 263 -8.36 -3.87 13.99
C THR A 263 -8.93 -3.81 12.57
N ALA A 264 -9.71 -2.77 12.27
CA ALA A 264 -10.21 -2.49 10.94
C ALA A 264 -9.06 -2.37 9.93
N PHE A 265 -8.12 -1.47 10.20
CA PHE A 265 -6.99 -1.21 9.31
C PHE A 265 -6.07 -2.43 9.11
N ASN A 266 -5.62 -3.10 10.18
CA ASN A 266 -4.64 -4.17 10.05
C ASN A 266 -5.23 -5.50 9.65
N ASN A 267 -6.26 -5.97 10.35
CA ASN A 267 -6.70 -7.37 10.21
C ASN A 267 -7.57 -7.53 8.96
N VAL A 268 -8.55 -6.63 8.78
CA VAL A 268 -9.51 -6.76 7.69
C VAL A 268 -8.82 -6.58 6.33
N ASN A 269 -8.00 -5.54 6.18
CA ASN A 269 -7.32 -5.27 4.91
C ASN A 269 -6.24 -6.32 4.57
N MET A 270 -5.60 -6.93 5.58
CA MET A 270 -4.64 -8.02 5.33
C MET A 270 -5.38 -9.27 4.84
N ILE A 271 -6.56 -9.55 5.40
CA ILE A 271 -7.41 -10.65 4.91
C ILE A 271 -7.83 -10.37 3.47
N ILE A 272 -8.27 -9.15 3.14
CA ILE A 272 -8.68 -8.78 1.77
C ILE A 272 -7.56 -9.01 0.76
N SER A 273 -6.34 -8.54 1.03
CA SER A 273 -5.22 -8.69 0.07
C SER A 273 -4.85 -10.15 -0.17
N VAL A 274 -4.76 -10.96 0.90
CA VAL A 274 -4.43 -12.39 0.81
C VAL A 274 -5.57 -13.18 0.16
N LEU A 275 -6.82 -12.88 0.52
CA LEU A 275 -8.01 -13.48 -0.07
C LEU A 275 -8.05 -13.24 -1.58
N MET A 276 -7.96 -11.98 -2.01
CA MET A 276 -8.00 -11.62 -3.42
C MET A 276 -6.88 -12.28 -4.21
N PHE A 277 -5.66 -12.36 -3.65
CA PHE A 277 -4.58 -13.11 -4.27
C PHE A 277 -4.93 -14.61 -4.40
N GLY A 278 -5.30 -15.27 -3.29
CA GLY A 278 -5.56 -16.70 -3.25
C GLY A 278 -6.68 -17.13 -4.20
N VAL A 279 -7.83 -16.43 -4.16
CA VAL A 279 -8.97 -16.76 -5.02
C VAL A 279 -8.70 -16.50 -6.49
N THR A 280 -7.93 -15.45 -6.84
CA THR A 280 -7.53 -15.19 -8.23
C THR A 280 -6.59 -16.28 -8.74
N VAL A 281 -5.63 -16.72 -7.92
CA VAL A 281 -4.72 -17.80 -8.29
C VAL A 281 -5.47 -19.12 -8.46
N ILE A 282 -6.39 -19.45 -7.57
CA ILE A 282 -7.24 -20.65 -7.70
C ILE A 282 -8.02 -20.60 -9.01
N ASP A 283 -8.63 -19.46 -9.32
CA ASP A 283 -9.42 -19.26 -10.54
C ASP A 283 -8.60 -19.37 -11.82
N LEU A 284 -7.32 -18.95 -11.80
CA LEU A 284 -6.42 -19.06 -12.94
C LEU A 284 -5.87 -20.47 -13.19
N LEU A 285 -5.87 -21.33 -12.17
CA LEU A 285 -5.23 -22.65 -12.22
C LEU A 285 -6.21 -23.82 -12.39
N ILE A 286 -7.51 -23.55 -12.33
CA ILE A 286 -8.60 -24.54 -12.45
C ILE A 286 -9.38 -24.26 -13.73
#